data_AF-A0A084Y439-F1
#
_entry.id   AF-A0A084Y439-F1
#
_cell.length_a   1.000
_cell.length_b   1.000
_cell.length_c   1.000
_cell.angle_alpha   90.00
_cell.angle_beta   90.00
_cell.angle_gamma   90.00
#
_symmetry.space_group_name_H-M   'P 1'
#
loop_
_entity.id
_entity.type
_entity.pdbx_description
1 polymer ?
#
loop_
_entity_poly.entity_id
_entity_poly.type
_entity_poly.pdbx_seq_one_letter_code
_entity_poly.pdbx_strand_id
1 'polypeptide(L)'
;MKLSLNGALTIGTEDGANIEIRDQVGADNIFIFGNNTAQVAALRQEGYHPNEVYHDDPVLKEALDKIDGGFFSPGDRPRYHDVFNCLVHYGDHYQLLADYADYVATQQRVDALYLTPTEWQRKAILNVAVGDACAQAHLATLVQHYGAAKKAMVVGGPTAQAGQFRC
;
A
#
# COMPACT_ATOMS: atom_id res chain seq x y z
N MET A 1 7.39 3.86 -6.69
CA MET A 1 8.54 4.07 -7.61
C MET A 1 9.20 5.44 -7.48
N LYS A 2 8.56 6.57 -7.84
CA LYS A 2 9.19 7.91 -7.81
C LYS A 2 9.80 8.29 -6.45
N LEU A 3 9.12 7.96 -5.35
CA LEU A 3 9.59 8.23 -4.00
C LEU A 3 10.83 7.39 -3.65
N SER A 4 10.82 6.09 -3.97
CA SER A 4 11.97 5.18 -3.82
C SER A 4 13.21 5.68 -4.56
N LEU A 5 13.03 6.17 -5.79
CA LEU A 5 14.10 6.79 -6.60
C LEU A 5 14.73 8.03 -5.96
N ASN A 6 14.01 8.69 -5.04
CA ASN A 6 14.50 9.84 -4.30
C ASN A 6 14.89 9.49 -2.85
N GLY A 7 15.06 8.20 -2.53
CA GLY A 7 15.55 7.73 -1.23
C GLY A 7 14.49 7.66 -0.14
N ALA A 8 13.20 7.78 -0.47
CA ALA A 8 12.15 7.53 0.51
C ALA A 8 11.96 6.01 0.70
N LEU A 9 11.93 5.58 1.96
CA LEU A 9 11.54 4.21 2.32
C LEU A 9 10.02 4.09 2.23
N THR A 10 9.54 3.01 1.62
CA THR A 10 8.11 2.80 1.43
C THR A 10 7.50 2.17 2.68
N ILE A 11 6.37 2.73 3.14
CA ILE A 11 5.42 2.07 4.03
C ILE A 11 4.14 1.80 3.23
N GLY A 12 3.67 0.57 3.19
CA GLY A 12 2.53 0.21 2.35
C GLY A 12 2.04 -1.22 2.53
N THR A 13 0.85 -1.50 2.04
CA THR A 13 0.31 -2.86 1.98
C THR A 13 1.04 -3.71 0.95
N GLU A 14 0.96 -5.03 1.12
CA GLU A 14 1.51 -6.03 0.18
C GLU A 14 0.65 -6.15 -1.08
N ASP A 15 0.57 -5.07 -1.88
CA ASP A 15 -0.23 -5.02 -3.11
C ASP A 15 0.50 -4.27 -4.24
N GLY A 16 0.14 -4.61 -5.47
CA GLY A 16 0.58 -3.95 -6.71
C GLY A 16 2.09 -3.68 -6.77
N ALA A 17 2.45 -2.41 -6.96
CA ALA A 17 3.84 -1.99 -7.12
C ALA A 17 4.69 -2.17 -5.85
N ASN A 18 4.09 -2.34 -4.66
CA ASN A 18 4.86 -2.57 -3.42
C ASN A 18 5.46 -3.97 -3.39
N ILE A 19 4.78 -4.97 -3.98
CA ILE A 19 5.33 -6.33 -4.16
C ILE A 19 6.58 -6.26 -5.03
N GLU A 20 6.48 -5.58 -6.19
CA GLU A 20 7.62 -5.40 -7.10
C GLU A 20 8.79 -4.67 -6.43
N ILE A 21 8.50 -3.58 -5.68
CA ILE A 21 9.54 -2.85 -4.94
C ILE A 21 10.19 -3.77 -3.91
N ARG A 22 9.41 -4.49 -3.09
CA ARG A 22 9.92 -5.40 -2.07
C ARG A 22 10.83 -6.47 -2.66
N ASP A 23 10.40 -7.12 -3.73
CA ASP A 23 11.17 -8.21 -4.36
C ASP A 23 12.53 -7.73 -4.88
N GLN A 24 12.62 -6.44 -5.23
CA GLN A 24 13.83 -5.82 -5.76
C GLN A 24 14.73 -5.22 -4.68
N VAL A 25 14.15 -4.46 -3.73
CA VAL A 25 14.91 -3.82 -2.65
C VAL A 25 15.21 -4.79 -1.51
N GLY A 26 14.51 -5.92 -1.44
CA GLY A 26 14.54 -6.88 -0.34
C GLY A 26 13.57 -6.50 0.78
N ALA A 27 12.96 -7.51 1.42
CA ALA A 27 11.94 -7.33 2.46
C ALA A 27 12.41 -6.50 3.65
N ASP A 28 13.72 -6.49 3.94
CA ASP A 28 14.27 -5.68 5.03
C ASP A 28 14.25 -4.17 4.73
N ASN A 29 14.15 -3.76 3.46
CA ASN A 29 14.35 -2.37 3.03
C ASN A 29 13.03 -1.68 2.64
N ILE A 30 11.90 -2.26 3.02
CA ILE A 30 10.53 -1.73 2.86
C ILE A 30 9.70 -2.08 4.10
N PHE A 31 8.74 -1.24 4.45
CA PHE A 31 7.83 -1.45 5.57
C PHE A 31 6.47 -1.93 5.07
N ILE A 32 6.28 -3.23 5.05
CA ILE A 32 4.98 -3.83 4.73
C ILE A 32 4.13 -3.97 6.00
N PHE A 33 2.85 -3.64 5.89
CA PHE A 33 1.83 -3.78 6.93
C PHE A 33 0.50 -4.27 6.33
N GLY A 34 -0.40 -4.69 7.22
CA GLY A 34 -1.78 -5.01 6.90
C GLY A 34 -1.95 -6.41 6.31
N ASN A 35 -3.20 -6.73 5.99
CA ASN A 35 -3.58 -8.00 5.39
C ASN A 35 -3.16 -8.08 3.93
N ASN A 36 -2.67 -9.24 3.50
CA ASN A 36 -2.48 -9.51 2.07
C ASN A 36 -3.82 -9.77 1.37
N THR A 37 -3.81 -9.81 0.03
CA THR A 37 -5.03 -9.98 -0.78
C THR A 37 -5.86 -11.20 -0.40
N ALA A 38 -5.21 -12.32 -0.04
CA ALA A 38 -5.90 -13.54 0.35
C ALA A 38 -6.57 -13.40 1.72
N GLN A 39 -5.90 -12.76 2.69
CA GLN A 39 -6.44 -12.48 4.01
C GLN A 39 -7.61 -11.48 3.95
N VAL A 40 -7.51 -10.43 3.13
CA VAL A 40 -8.60 -9.48 2.90
C VAL A 40 -9.86 -10.20 2.38
N ALA A 41 -9.67 -11.09 1.41
CA ALA A 41 -10.77 -11.89 0.86
C ALA A 41 -11.36 -12.85 1.90
N ALA A 42 -10.53 -13.50 2.71
CA ALA A 42 -10.96 -14.40 3.78
C ALA A 42 -11.78 -13.65 4.85
N LEU A 43 -11.27 -12.54 5.38
CA LEU A 43 -11.98 -11.70 6.35
C LEU A 43 -13.35 -11.25 5.83
N ARG A 44 -13.44 -10.88 4.55
CA ARG A 44 -14.71 -10.51 3.93
C ARG A 44 -15.67 -11.69 3.85
N GLN A 45 -15.19 -12.90 3.55
CA GLN A 45 -16.01 -14.11 3.49
C GLN A 45 -16.48 -14.58 4.87
N GLU A 46 -15.65 -14.38 5.90
CA GLU A 46 -15.96 -14.74 7.29
C GLU A 46 -16.96 -13.79 7.97
N GLY A 47 -17.27 -12.66 7.32
CA GLY A 47 -18.24 -11.69 7.83
C GLY A 47 -17.59 -10.63 8.72
N TYR A 48 -16.46 -10.07 8.30
CA TYR A 48 -15.80 -8.94 8.96
C TYR A 48 -16.77 -7.87 9.51
N HIS A 49 -16.66 -7.60 10.81
CA HIS A 49 -17.46 -6.63 11.55
C HIS A 49 -16.58 -5.49 12.09
N PRO A 50 -16.52 -4.34 11.39
CA PRO A 50 -15.64 -3.22 11.78
C PRO A 50 -15.99 -2.65 13.16
N ASN A 51 -17.24 -2.81 13.58
CA ASN A 51 -17.71 -2.38 14.89
C ASN A 51 -16.99 -3.10 16.03
N GLU A 52 -16.61 -4.37 15.86
CA GLU A 52 -15.86 -5.13 16.86
C GLU A 52 -14.45 -4.54 17.02
N VAL A 53 -13.76 -4.32 15.89
CA VAL A 53 -12.42 -3.70 15.88
C VAL A 53 -12.43 -2.31 16.53
N TYR A 54 -13.45 -1.51 16.25
CA TYR A 54 -13.64 -0.20 16.87
C TYR A 54 -13.81 -0.28 18.40
N HIS A 55 -14.48 -1.29 18.93
CA HIS A 55 -14.66 -1.43 20.39
C HIS A 55 -13.45 -2.05 21.08
N ASP A 56 -12.70 -2.91 20.38
CA ASP A 56 -11.59 -3.67 20.95
C ASP A 56 -10.28 -2.86 21.05
N ASP A 57 -10.09 -1.81 20.23
CA ASP A 57 -8.93 -0.92 20.29
C ASP A 57 -9.31 0.46 20.90
N PRO A 58 -8.91 0.76 22.16
CA PRO A 58 -9.23 2.02 22.82
C PRO A 58 -8.65 3.26 22.13
N VAL A 59 -7.48 3.14 21.48
CA VAL A 59 -6.82 4.27 20.82
C VAL A 59 -7.53 4.58 19.52
N LEU A 60 -7.87 3.55 18.74
CA LEU A 60 -8.70 3.68 17.55
C LEU A 60 -10.06 4.29 17.91
N LYS A 61 -10.69 3.77 18.98
CA LYS A 61 -11.97 4.27 19.47
C LYS A 61 -11.92 5.76 19.80
N GLU A 62 -10.94 6.20 20.57
CA GLU A 62 -10.78 7.61 20.93
C GLU A 62 -10.61 8.50 19.68
N ALA A 63 -9.82 8.03 18.71
CA ALA A 63 -9.61 8.77 17.46
C ALA A 63 -10.90 8.91 16.65
N LEU A 64 -11.66 7.82 16.49
CA LEU A 64 -12.93 7.81 15.77
C LEU A 64 -14.02 8.61 16.51
N ASP A 65 -14.08 8.54 17.83
CA ASP A 65 -15.00 9.32 18.66
C ASP A 65 -14.74 10.83 18.53
N LYS A 66 -13.48 11.26 18.39
CA LYS A 66 -13.14 12.66 18.13
C LYS A 66 -13.57 13.11 16.73
N ILE A 67 -13.42 12.24 15.73
CA ILE A 67 -13.88 12.51 14.37
C ILE A 67 -15.41 12.67 14.35
N ASP A 68 -16.13 11.76 14.99
CA ASP A 68 -17.59 11.75 15.02
C ASP A 68 -18.19 12.85 15.92
N GLY A 69 -17.58 13.11 17.08
CA GLY A 69 -18.12 14.00 18.11
C GLY A 69 -18.01 15.51 17.84
N GLY A 70 -17.48 15.90 16.67
CA GLY A 70 -17.31 17.30 16.29
C GLY A 70 -16.12 18.00 16.98
N PHE A 71 -15.16 17.25 17.53
CA PHE A 71 -13.95 17.81 18.15
C PHE A 71 -13.16 18.69 17.16
N PHE A 72 -13.09 18.27 15.89
CA PHE A 72 -12.42 19.01 14.82
C PHE A 72 -13.30 20.06 14.12
N SER A 73 -14.61 20.09 14.40
CA SER A 73 -15.58 21.00 13.79
C SER A 73 -16.64 21.48 14.79
N PRO A 74 -16.25 22.21 15.86
CA PRO A 74 -17.15 22.54 16.96
C PRO A 74 -18.38 23.36 16.54
N GLY A 75 -18.28 24.16 15.49
CA GLY A 75 -19.40 24.95 14.92
C GLY A 75 -20.28 24.19 13.92
N ASP A 76 -19.91 22.96 13.56
CA ASP A 76 -20.59 22.11 12.59
C ASP A 76 -20.26 20.65 12.93
N ARG A 77 -20.80 20.20 14.08
CA ARG A 77 -20.51 18.87 14.64
C ARG A 77 -20.78 17.74 13.64
N PRO A 78 -21.86 17.80 12.82
CA PRO A 78 -22.16 16.72 11.90
C PRO A 78 -21.20 16.51 10.72
N ARG A 79 -20.30 17.47 10.48
CA ARG A 79 -19.43 17.52 9.29
C ARG A 79 -18.73 16.22 8.92
N TYR A 80 -18.31 15.42 9.91
CA TYR A 80 -17.50 14.23 9.70
C TYR A 80 -18.21 12.91 10.05
N HIS A 81 -19.50 12.94 10.41
CA HIS A 81 -20.25 11.71 10.76
C HIS A 81 -20.18 10.66 9.66
N ASP A 82 -20.25 11.06 8.38
CA ASP A 82 -20.21 10.12 7.27
C ASP A 82 -18.88 9.37 7.16
N VAL A 83 -17.77 9.95 7.61
CA VAL A 83 -16.48 9.24 7.68
C VAL A 83 -16.56 8.13 8.72
N PHE A 84 -17.06 8.44 9.92
CA PHE A 84 -17.26 7.46 10.98
C PHE A 84 -18.23 6.36 10.54
N ASN A 85 -19.38 6.74 9.97
CA ASN A 85 -20.40 5.80 9.51
C ASN A 85 -19.84 4.85 8.43
N CYS A 86 -19.08 5.36 7.46
CA CYS A 86 -18.44 4.52 6.44
C CYS A 86 -17.52 3.45 7.05
N LEU A 87 -16.78 3.81 8.10
CA LEU A 87 -15.82 2.92 8.74
C LEU A 87 -16.44 1.97 9.76
N VAL A 88 -17.44 2.41 10.53
CA VAL A 88 -17.95 1.62 11.67
C VAL A 88 -19.30 0.96 11.38
N HIS A 89 -20.15 1.62 10.59
CA HIS A 89 -21.54 1.21 10.39
C HIS A 89 -21.83 0.64 9.00
N TYR A 90 -21.11 1.07 7.97
CA TYR A 90 -21.35 0.66 6.58
C TYR A 90 -20.35 -0.38 6.08
N GLY A 91 -19.68 -1.07 7.00
CA GLY A 91 -18.93 -2.29 6.72
C GLY A 91 -17.48 -2.09 6.27
N ASP A 92 -16.95 -0.86 6.31
CA ASP A 92 -15.53 -0.55 6.03
C ASP A 92 -15.01 -1.31 4.80
N HIS A 93 -15.53 -0.94 3.63
CA HIS A 93 -15.35 -1.71 2.40
C HIS A 93 -13.87 -2.04 2.09
N TYR A 94 -12.96 -1.13 2.43
CA TYR A 94 -11.53 -1.24 2.19
C TYR A 94 -10.74 -1.79 3.39
N GLN A 95 -11.42 -2.26 4.44
CA GLN A 95 -10.84 -2.89 5.62
C GLN A 95 -9.78 -2.03 6.34
N LEU A 96 -10.00 -0.70 6.39
CA LEU A 96 -9.09 0.23 7.06
C LEU A 96 -8.94 -0.09 8.55
N LEU A 97 -10.03 -0.44 9.23
CA LEU A 97 -9.96 -0.73 10.67
C LEU A 97 -9.22 -2.04 10.94
N ALA A 98 -9.39 -3.05 10.07
CA ALA A 98 -8.69 -4.32 10.18
C ALA A 98 -7.16 -4.17 10.10
N ASP A 99 -6.67 -3.21 9.29
CA ASP A 99 -5.23 -2.96 9.13
C ASP A 99 -4.66 -1.92 10.11
N TYR A 100 -5.52 -1.23 10.88
CA TYR A 100 -5.12 -0.08 11.70
C TYR A 100 -4.01 -0.40 12.70
N ALA A 101 -4.17 -1.47 13.49
CA ALA A 101 -3.22 -1.81 14.54
C ALA A 101 -1.83 -2.14 13.99
N ASP A 102 -1.76 -2.88 12.88
CA ASP A 102 -0.50 -3.22 12.23
C ASP A 102 0.13 -2.03 11.52
N TYR A 103 -0.69 -1.13 10.95
CA TYR A 103 -0.21 0.14 10.42
C TYR A 103 0.48 0.98 11.51
N VAL A 104 -0.15 1.12 12.69
CA VAL A 104 0.42 1.85 13.83
C VAL A 104 1.71 1.19 14.32
N ALA A 105 1.71 -0.13 14.50
CA ALA A 105 2.92 -0.87 14.89
C ALA A 105 4.06 -0.71 13.86
N THR A 106 3.71 -0.65 12.57
CA THR A 106 4.68 -0.43 11.49
C THR A 106 5.22 0.98 11.48
N GLN A 107 4.40 1.99 11.71
CA GLN A 107 4.87 3.38 11.89
C GLN A 107 5.84 3.49 13.08
N GLN A 108 5.60 2.79 14.19
CA GLN A 108 6.55 2.76 15.31
C GLN A 108 7.90 2.13 14.91
N ARG A 109 7.91 1.11 14.05
CA ARG A 109 9.15 0.54 13.49
C ARG A 109 9.87 1.54 12.58
N VAL A 110 9.12 2.34 11.80
CA VAL A 110 9.67 3.42 10.97
C VAL A 110 10.36 4.46 11.86
N ASP A 111 9.68 4.93 12.92
CA ASP A 111 10.21 5.91 13.87
C ASP A 111 11.50 5.39 14.53
N ALA A 112 11.49 4.13 14.99
CA ALA A 112 12.66 3.50 15.59
C ALA A 112 13.85 3.43 14.63
N LEU A 113 13.62 3.07 13.36
CA LEU A 113 14.68 3.05 12.34
C LEU A 113 15.17 4.46 12.02
N TYR A 114 14.28 5.45 11.96
CA TYR A 114 14.65 6.83 11.64
C TYR A 114 15.65 7.41 12.65
N LEU A 115 15.57 6.96 13.91
CA LEU A 115 16.53 7.28 14.97
C LEU A 115 17.89 6.58 14.82
N THR A 116 18.08 5.74 13.81
CA THR A 116 19.36 5.09 13.45
C THR A 116 19.84 5.58 12.08
N PRO A 117 20.44 6.80 11.98
CA PRO A 117 20.68 7.47 10.70
C PRO A 117 21.47 6.64 9.69
N THR A 118 22.51 5.94 10.15
CA THR A 118 23.35 5.09 9.29
C THR A 118 22.54 3.98 8.63
N GLU A 119 21.68 3.30 9.38
CA GLU A 119 20.83 2.22 8.83
C GLU A 119 19.72 2.78 7.94
N TRP A 120 19.11 3.90 8.33
CA TRP A 120 18.14 4.59 7.47
C TRP A 120 18.75 4.97 6.12
N GLN A 121 19.91 5.60 6.12
CA GLN A 121 20.64 6.01 4.92
C GLN A 121 21.03 4.81 4.06
N ARG A 122 21.53 3.73 4.67
CA ARG A 122 21.86 2.49 3.95
C ARG A 122 20.64 1.94 3.23
N LYS A 123 19.49 1.85 3.90
CA LYS A 123 18.23 1.36 3.30
C LYS A 123 17.72 2.31 2.21
N ALA A 124 17.84 3.62 2.40
CA ALA A 124 17.43 4.62 1.41
C ALA A 124 18.27 4.53 0.13
N ILE A 125 19.60 4.39 0.26
CA ILE A 125 20.52 4.23 -0.88
C ILE A 125 20.20 2.95 -1.65
N LEU A 126 19.90 1.84 -0.95
CA LEU A 126 19.47 0.60 -1.61
C LEU A 126 18.17 0.79 -2.41
N ASN A 127 17.21 1.54 -1.88
CA ASN A 127 15.97 1.89 -2.58
C ASN A 127 16.22 2.75 -3.83
N VAL A 128 17.21 3.66 -3.79
CA VAL A 128 17.61 4.46 -4.96
C VAL A 128 18.29 3.61 -6.02
N ALA A 129 19.27 2.78 -5.62
CA ALA A 129 20.06 1.95 -6.53
C ALA A 129 19.19 0.98 -7.34
N VAL A 130 18.13 0.47 -6.71
CA VAL A 130 17.19 -0.47 -7.32
C VAL A 130 16.09 0.23 -8.11
N GLY A 131 15.67 1.42 -7.68
CA GLY A 131 14.61 2.18 -8.34
C GLY A 131 14.90 2.49 -9.81
N ASP A 132 16.16 2.73 -10.16
CA ASP A 132 16.59 3.03 -11.52
C ASP A 132 16.51 1.79 -12.43
N ALA A 133 16.95 0.63 -11.93
CA ALA A 133 16.83 -0.65 -12.62
C ALA A 133 15.36 -1.00 -12.92
N CYS A 134 14.45 -0.71 -11.99
CA CYS A 134 13.03 -1.00 -12.16
C CYS A 134 12.36 -0.09 -13.22
N ALA A 135 12.71 1.20 -13.24
CA ALA A 135 12.23 2.13 -14.26
C ALA A 135 12.70 1.74 -15.68
N GLN A 136 13.95 1.28 -15.80
CA GLN A 136 14.55 0.91 -17.07
C GLN A 136 14.01 -0.43 -17.61
N ALA A 137 13.76 -1.41 -16.72
CA ALA A 137 13.15 -2.69 -17.07
C ALA A 137 11.71 -2.51 -17.62
N HIS A 138 10.90 -1.65 -17.00
CA HIS A 138 9.53 -1.43 -17.43
C HIS A 138 9.44 -0.78 -18.82
N LEU A 139 10.33 0.19 -19.12
CA LEU A 139 10.44 0.79 -20.45
C LEU A 139 10.88 -0.21 -21.52
N ALA A 140 11.86 -1.06 -21.22
CA ALA A 140 12.33 -2.08 -22.15
C ALA A 140 11.21 -3.09 -22.51
N THR A 141 10.45 -3.54 -21.50
CA THR A 141 9.32 -4.46 -21.70
C THR A 141 8.18 -3.83 -22.49
N LEU A 142 7.82 -2.57 -22.21
CA LEU A 142 6.82 -1.83 -22.98
C LEU A 142 7.25 -1.67 -24.45
N VAL A 143 8.51 -1.32 -24.70
CA VAL A 143 9.05 -1.21 -26.07
C VAL A 143 9.01 -2.55 -26.79
N GLN A 144 9.32 -3.66 -26.12
CA GLN A 144 9.24 -4.98 -26.74
C GLN A 144 7.80 -5.39 -27.05
N HIS A 145 6.87 -5.27 -26.10
CA HIS A 145 5.48 -5.72 -26.28
C HIS A 145 4.69 -4.81 -27.21
N TYR A 146 4.73 -3.49 -27.00
CA TYR A 146 4.02 -2.54 -27.86
C TYR A 146 4.72 -2.35 -29.21
N GLY A 147 6.05 -2.45 -29.26
CA GLY A 147 6.80 -2.45 -30.52
C GLY A 147 6.50 -3.67 -31.37
N ALA A 148 6.45 -4.86 -30.77
CA ALA A 148 6.06 -6.09 -31.46
C ALA A 148 4.59 -6.07 -31.88
N ALA A 149 3.67 -5.62 -31.02
CA ALA A 149 2.25 -5.50 -31.35
C ALA A 149 2.00 -4.51 -32.50
N LYS A 150 2.67 -3.35 -32.50
CA LYS A 150 2.60 -2.37 -33.59
C LYS A 150 3.16 -2.93 -34.90
N LYS A 151 4.24 -3.71 -34.83
CA LYS A 151 4.83 -4.38 -36.00
C LYS A 151 3.91 -5.50 -36.53
N ALA A 152 3.25 -6.26 -35.66
CA ALA A 152 2.27 -7.27 -36.06
C ALA A 152 1.02 -6.66 -36.72
N MET A 153 0.54 -5.53 -36.19
CA MET A 153 -0.63 -4.80 -36.72
C MET A 153 -0.35 -4.14 -38.08
N VAL A 154 0.89 -3.72 -38.34
CA VAL A 154 1.31 -3.12 -39.62
C VAL A 154 1.66 -4.16 -40.69
N VAL A 155 2.15 -5.34 -40.30
CA VAL A 155 2.74 -6.33 -41.24
C VAL A 155 1.85 -7.57 -41.43
N GLY A 156 0.73 -7.70 -40.71
CA GLY A 156 -0.24 -8.80 -40.93
C GLY A 156 0.25 -10.19 -40.50
N GLY A 157 1.07 -10.27 -39.45
CA GLY A 157 1.61 -11.53 -38.92
C GLY A 157 0.78 -12.13 -37.78
N PRO A 158 0.96 -13.44 -37.47
CA PRO A 158 0.15 -14.13 -36.47
C PRO A 158 0.31 -13.53 -35.07
N THR A 159 -0.79 -13.43 -34.34
CA THR A 159 -0.88 -12.92 -32.97
C THR A 159 0.03 -13.72 -32.02
N ALA A 160 1.03 -13.03 -31.44
CA ALA A 160 1.91 -13.62 -30.45
C ALA A 160 1.11 -13.96 -29.17
N GLN A 161 1.30 -15.18 -28.66
CA GLN A 161 0.71 -15.65 -27.40
C GLN A 161 1.14 -14.78 -26.23
N ALA A 162 0.21 -14.53 -25.30
CA ALA A 162 0.45 -13.82 -24.05
C ALA A 162 1.47 -14.61 -23.20
N GLY A 163 2.72 -14.18 -23.24
CA GLY A 163 3.74 -14.62 -22.31
C GLY A 163 3.42 -14.09 -20.91
N GLN A 164 3.52 -14.96 -19.91
CA GLN A 164 3.32 -14.63 -18.51
C GLN A 164 4.27 -13.51 -18.08
N PHE A 165 3.71 -12.45 -17.50
CA PHE A 165 4.43 -11.29 -17.00
C PHE A 165 5.32 -11.66 -15.83
N ARG A 166 6.64 -11.60 -16.03
CA ARG A 166 7.64 -11.50 -14.96
C ARG A 166 8.78 -10.59 -15.44
N CYS A 167 9.18 -9.65 -14.59
CA CYS A 167 10.52 -9.03 -14.65
C CYS A 167 11.56 -10.06 -14.22
#